data_AF-A0A7I7YDQ2-F1
#
_entry.id   AF-A0A7I7YDQ2-F1
#
_cell.length_a   1.000
_cell.length_b   1.000
_cell.length_c   1.000
_cell.angle_alpha   90.00
_cell.angle_beta   90.00
_cell.angle_gamma   90.00
#
_symmetry.space_group_name_H-M   'P 1'
#
loop_
_entity.id
_entity.type
_entity.pdbx_description
1 polymer ?
#
loop_
_entity_poly.entity_id
_entity_poly.type
_entity_poly.pdbx_seq_one_letter_code
_entity_poly.pdbx_strand_id
1 'polypeptide(L)'
;MSFVIIAPDILAAAAKEVAAIGSSLDAAHAAAAAPTGALVAAAEDEVSAAIAKLFGGYGQQFHALTSQAALFHSSFVQSLTSAGHSYAAAEARSAGALSAANVYTPIWTAVEEASGTSPPPRTDVLATLMYELNQTSEAFVGEPLFFNGADGTQASPNGQNGGLLIGNGGNGWNSTLAGVNGGNGGQGGIWGNGGNGGTGGAGATGGNGGDAVWAGNGGNGGAGFTSTTSGVNGGNGGSGGQGGFLWGVGGNGGAGGNATDATGGNGGAGGSTGFLQGLVFGPPQGGTGGAGGDSLTGLGGNGGAGGASFELGGTGGAGGNGAIGGNGGAGGVAFNDGFGNVVGGTGGAGGTGTTGAGGAGGVGGNAVMGPFNFTVDQFDGLVIYNNTWGHAIGGAGGAGGIGVTSGGAGGAGGDATNYLATGVAQGGQGGAGGEAGGGSGTGGAGGAGGTATVATGTGDATGGQGGTGGIGFNGGAGGAGGTGIIGATGTGSAIGGTGADGTAGTGGTGGAGGAGGSAIIQNGTNANNAVAGNGGAGASGTDGGAGGAGGAASTSGSGAANAGTGGTGGTASGATGIGGAGGAGGTATINAGSGTAIGGHGGRVARPAA
;
A
#
# COMPACT_ATOMS: atom_id res chain seq x y z
N MET A 1 4.45 -35.40 -29.89
CA MET A 1 2.98 -35.40 -29.70
C MET A 1 2.48 -34.02 -30.09
N SER A 2 1.47 -33.91 -30.94
CA SER A 2 0.88 -32.61 -31.28
C SER A 2 -0.02 -32.16 -30.13
N PHE A 3 0.23 -30.97 -29.57
CA PHE A 3 -0.66 -30.38 -28.58
C PHE A 3 -1.95 -29.92 -29.28
N VAL A 4 -3.09 -30.39 -28.79
CA VAL A 4 -4.41 -29.91 -29.22
C VAL A 4 -4.77 -28.74 -28.31
N ILE A 5 -4.93 -27.55 -28.89
CA ILE A 5 -5.39 -26.34 -28.19
C ILE A 5 -6.84 -26.12 -28.61
N ILE A 6 -7.74 -26.07 -27.62
CA ILE A 6 -9.18 -25.83 -27.80
C ILE A 6 -9.59 -24.72 -26.83
N ALA A 7 -10.48 -23.83 -27.23
CA ALA A 7 -11.09 -22.84 -26.34
C ALA A 7 -12.58 -23.20 -26.20
N PRO A 8 -13.02 -23.76 -25.05
CA PRO A 8 -14.39 -24.22 -24.88
C PRO A 8 -15.44 -23.13 -25.11
N ASP A 9 -15.13 -21.89 -24.73
CA ASP A 9 -16.01 -20.73 -24.93
C ASP A 9 -16.21 -20.42 -26.43
N ILE A 10 -15.15 -20.55 -27.24
CA ILE A 10 -15.22 -20.37 -28.69
C ILE A 10 -16.05 -21.49 -29.33
N LEU A 11 -15.90 -22.73 -28.85
CA LEU A 11 -16.67 -23.87 -29.34
C LEU A 11 -18.16 -23.73 -29.02
N ALA A 12 -18.49 -23.22 -27.83
CA ALA A 12 -19.86 -22.93 -27.41
C ALA A 12 -20.48 -21.81 -28.26
N ALA A 13 -19.72 -20.73 -28.53
CA ALA A 13 -20.16 -19.65 -29.41
C ALA A 13 -20.41 -20.16 -30.84
N ALA A 14 -19.49 -20.95 -31.40
CA ALA A 14 -19.63 -21.55 -32.72
C ALA A 14 -20.86 -22.47 -32.83
N ALA A 15 -21.14 -23.30 -31.81
CA ALA A 15 -22.33 -24.14 -31.79
C ALA A 15 -23.62 -23.31 -31.85
N LYS A 16 -23.66 -22.17 -31.16
CA LYS A 16 -24.79 -21.24 -31.17
C LYS A 16 -24.96 -20.56 -32.53
N GLU A 17 -23.88 -20.13 -33.16
CA GLU A 17 -23.90 -19.52 -34.50
C GLU A 17 -24.36 -20.50 -35.57
N VAL A 18 -23.85 -21.73 -35.53
CA VAL A 18 -24.27 -22.80 -36.45
C VAL A 18 -25.75 -23.11 -36.27
N ALA A 19 -26.25 -23.21 -35.03
CA ALA A 19 -27.68 -23.40 -34.76
C ALA A 19 -28.54 -22.25 -35.33
N ALA A 20 -28.06 -21.00 -35.27
CA ALA A 20 -28.75 -19.86 -35.86
C ALA A 20 -28.80 -19.93 -37.40
N ILE A 21 -27.74 -20.43 -38.05
CA ILE A 21 -27.73 -20.71 -39.49
C ILE A 21 -28.79 -21.78 -39.82
N GLY A 22 -28.87 -22.86 -39.06
CA GLY A 22 -29.91 -23.89 -39.23
C GLY A 22 -31.31 -23.31 -39.15
N SER A 23 -31.60 -22.50 -38.14
CA SER A 23 -32.89 -21.82 -37.99
C SER A 23 -33.23 -20.91 -39.18
N SER A 24 -32.26 -20.17 -39.70
CA SER A 24 -32.43 -19.32 -40.88
C SER A 24 -32.72 -20.14 -42.14
N LEU A 25 -32.00 -21.24 -42.34
CA LEU A 25 -32.19 -22.16 -43.47
C LEU A 25 -33.57 -22.83 -43.42
N ASP A 26 -34.00 -23.31 -42.25
CA ASP A 26 -35.32 -23.92 -42.08
C ASP A 26 -36.44 -22.92 -42.38
N ALA A 27 -36.31 -21.68 -41.93
CA ALA A 27 -37.26 -20.62 -42.25
C ALA A 27 -37.31 -20.31 -43.76
N ALA A 28 -36.15 -20.27 -44.42
CA ALA A 28 -36.06 -20.04 -45.87
C ALA A 28 -36.67 -21.21 -46.66
N HIS A 29 -36.37 -22.45 -46.28
CA HIS A 29 -36.95 -23.64 -46.92
C HIS A 29 -38.47 -23.70 -46.72
N ALA A 30 -38.96 -23.38 -45.52
CA ALA A 30 -40.40 -23.30 -45.25
C ALA A 30 -41.10 -22.24 -46.12
N ALA A 31 -40.50 -21.06 -46.28
CA ALA A 31 -41.05 -20.00 -47.13
C ALA A 31 -41.04 -20.38 -48.62
N ALA A 32 -40.01 -21.10 -49.08
CA ALA A 32 -39.87 -21.54 -50.46
C ALA A 32 -40.72 -22.78 -50.82
N ALA A 33 -41.24 -23.51 -49.83
CA ALA A 33 -41.94 -24.78 -50.02
C ALA A 33 -43.14 -24.69 -50.97
N ALA A 34 -44.07 -23.78 -50.69
CA ALA A 34 -45.28 -23.60 -51.50
C ALA A 34 -45.02 -23.13 -52.94
N PRO A 35 -44.25 -22.04 -53.20
CA PRO A 35 -44.08 -21.52 -54.56
C PRO A 35 -43.27 -22.45 -55.47
N THR A 36 -42.41 -23.32 -54.92
CA THR A 36 -41.58 -24.24 -55.72
C THR A 36 -42.15 -25.65 -55.82
N GLY A 37 -42.95 -26.08 -54.83
CA GLY A 37 -43.53 -27.42 -54.77
C GLY A 37 -44.90 -27.56 -55.45
N ALA A 38 -45.58 -26.44 -55.75
CA ALA A 38 -46.92 -26.40 -56.30
C ALA A 38 -47.05 -25.42 -57.49
N LEU A 39 -46.15 -25.54 -58.47
CA LEU A 39 -46.20 -24.73 -59.69
C LEU A 39 -47.47 -25.03 -60.50
N VAL A 40 -48.15 -23.96 -60.92
CA VAL A 40 -49.33 -24.01 -61.79
C VAL A 40 -48.89 -23.80 -63.25
N ALA A 41 -49.55 -24.48 -64.19
CA ALA A 41 -49.30 -24.31 -65.62
C ALA A 41 -49.62 -22.87 -66.07
N ALA A 42 -48.77 -22.29 -66.90
CA ALA A 42 -48.93 -20.90 -67.37
C ALA A 42 -50.09 -20.71 -68.36
N ALA A 43 -50.45 -21.77 -69.08
CA ALA A 43 -51.60 -21.85 -69.98
C ALA A 43 -52.15 -23.29 -70.00
N GLU A 44 -53.32 -23.49 -70.61
CA GLU A 44 -54.00 -24.79 -70.67
C GLU A 44 -53.38 -25.79 -71.67
N ASP A 45 -52.15 -25.52 -72.15
CA ASP A 45 -51.45 -26.37 -73.10
C ASP A 45 -50.60 -27.45 -72.41
N GLU A 46 -50.39 -28.57 -73.11
CA GLU A 46 -49.66 -29.74 -72.61
C GLU A 46 -48.19 -29.43 -72.28
N VAL A 47 -47.57 -28.44 -72.94
CA VAL A 47 -46.18 -28.04 -72.69
C VAL A 47 -46.08 -27.30 -71.36
N SER A 48 -46.98 -26.34 -71.11
CA SER A 48 -47.10 -25.64 -69.83
C SER A 48 -47.38 -26.60 -68.66
N ALA A 49 -48.24 -27.61 -68.87
CA ALA A 49 -48.52 -28.64 -67.87
C ALA A 49 -47.30 -29.56 -67.59
N ALA A 50 -46.59 -29.98 -68.64
CA ALA A 50 -45.39 -30.81 -68.50
C ALA A 50 -44.25 -30.07 -67.78
N ILE A 51 -44.05 -28.79 -68.10
CA ILE A 51 -43.06 -27.91 -67.47
C ILE A 51 -43.39 -27.71 -65.98
N ALA A 52 -44.64 -27.38 -65.63
CA ALA A 52 -45.06 -27.22 -64.24
C ALA A 52 -44.86 -28.51 -63.42
N LYS A 53 -45.17 -29.68 -64.01
CA LYS A 53 -44.95 -30.99 -63.37
C LYS A 53 -43.47 -31.30 -63.15
N LEU A 54 -42.61 -31.00 -64.12
CA LEU A 54 -41.15 -31.20 -64.00
C LEU A 54 -40.58 -30.35 -62.87
N PHE A 55 -40.86 -29.05 -62.88
CA PHE A 55 -40.32 -28.13 -61.87
C PHE A 55 -40.92 -28.36 -60.48
N GLY A 56 -42.23 -28.64 -60.39
CA GLY A 56 -42.88 -29.01 -59.13
C GLY A 56 -42.31 -30.32 -58.55
N GLY A 57 -42.06 -31.33 -59.40
CA GLY A 57 -41.43 -32.58 -58.99
C GLY A 57 -39.99 -32.38 -58.49
N TYR A 58 -39.21 -31.54 -59.17
CA TYR A 58 -37.85 -31.18 -58.74
C TYR A 58 -37.85 -30.41 -57.40
N GLY A 59 -38.80 -29.49 -57.22
CA GLY A 59 -39.00 -28.78 -55.95
C GLY A 59 -39.27 -29.73 -54.78
N GLN A 60 -40.15 -30.72 -54.95
CA GLN A 60 -40.42 -31.72 -53.91
C GLN A 60 -39.18 -32.57 -53.55
N GLN A 61 -38.37 -32.95 -54.54
CA GLN A 61 -37.11 -33.68 -54.30
C GLN A 61 -36.09 -32.82 -53.54
N PHE A 62 -35.99 -31.53 -53.88
CA PHE A 62 -35.16 -30.57 -53.17
C PHE A 62 -35.57 -30.46 -51.70
N HIS A 63 -36.87 -30.31 -51.40
CA HIS A 63 -37.38 -30.24 -50.02
C HIS A 63 -37.15 -31.53 -49.22
N ALA A 64 -37.22 -32.69 -49.87
CA ALA A 64 -36.89 -33.96 -49.21
C ALA A 64 -35.40 -34.05 -48.82
N LEU A 65 -34.50 -33.54 -49.67
CA LEU A 65 -33.07 -33.48 -49.38
C LEU A 65 -32.75 -32.47 -48.27
N THR A 66 -33.37 -31.29 -48.29
CA THR A 66 -33.14 -30.27 -47.26
C THR A 66 -33.66 -30.70 -45.89
N SER A 67 -34.72 -31.52 -45.83
CA SER A 67 -35.16 -32.17 -44.58
C SER A 67 -34.10 -33.12 -44.01
N GLN A 68 -33.40 -33.90 -44.85
CA GLN A 68 -32.29 -34.73 -44.40
C GLN A 68 -31.09 -33.89 -43.93
N ALA A 69 -30.81 -32.79 -44.63
CA ALA A 69 -29.78 -31.84 -44.23
C ALA A 69 -30.06 -31.19 -42.86
N ALA A 70 -31.34 -30.88 -42.56
CA ALA A 70 -31.75 -30.34 -41.26
C ALA A 70 -31.53 -31.33 -40.10
N LEU A 71 -31.78 -32.63 -40.34
CA LEU A 71 -31.48 -33.68 -39.36
C LEU A 71 -29.97 -33.79 -39.10
N PHE A 72 -29.16 -33.81 -40.16
CA PHE A 72 -27.71 -33.79 -40.03
C PHE A 72 -27.22 -32.56 -39.27
N HIS A 73 -27.75 -31.37 -39.60
CA HIS A 73 -27.41 -30.12 -38.94
C HIS A 73 -27.69 -30.18 -37.44
N SER A 74 -28.86 -30.71 -37.06
CA SER A 74 -29.25 -30.87 -35.65
C SER A 74 -28.29 -31.80 -34.90
N SER A 75 -27.93 -32.94 -35.48
CA SER A 75 -26.94 -33.86 -34.91
C SER A 75 -25.55 -33.22 -34.81
N PHE A 76 -25.15 -32.45 -35.81
CA PHE A 76 -23.86 -31.75 -35.82
C PHE A 76 -23.76 -30.71 -34.69
N VAL A 77 -24.80 -29.88 -34.52
CA VAL A 77 -24.87 -28.91 -33.41
C VAL A 77 -24.80 -29.65 -32.06
N GLN A 78 -25.56 -30.74 -31.90
CA GLN A 78 -25.55 -31.53 -30.68
C GLN A 78 -24.16 -32.12 -30.36
N SER A 79 -23.47 -32.67 -31.37
CA SER A 79 -22.11 -33.18 -31.22
C SER A 79 -21.12 -32.07 -30.85
N LEU A 80 -21.23 -30.89 -31.47
CA LEU A 80 -20.37 -29.75 -31.18
C LEU A 80 -20.56 -29.21 -29.76
N THR A 81 -21.80 -29.09 -29.30
CA THR A 81 -22.13 -28.71 -27.91
C THR A 81 -21.60 -29.76 -26.92
N SER A 82 -21.79 -31.05 -27.18
CA SER A 82 -21.29 -32.13 -26.31
C SER A 82 -19.76 -32.16 -26.23
N ALA A 83 -19.08 -31.88 -27.33
CA ALA A 83 -17.63 -31.76 -27.38
C ALA A 83 -17.16 -30.56 -26.52
N GLY A 84 -17.79 -29.40 -26.65
CA GLY A 84 -17.51 -28.21 -25.84
C GLY A 84 -17.59 -28.50 -24.33
N HIS A 85 -18.63 -29.19 -23.88
CA HIS A 85 -18.77 -29.59 -22.48
C HIS A 85 -17.69 -30.57 -22.00
N SER A 86 -17.27 -31.50 -22.86
CA SER A 86 -16.24 -32.49 -22.52
C SER A 86 -14.87 -31.84 -22.39
N TYR A 87 -14.54 -30.88 -23.25
CA TYR A 87 -13.31 -30.08 -23.12
C TYR A 87 -13.34 -29.18 -21.88
N ALA A 88 -14.46 -28.49 -21.60
CA ALA A 88 -14.61 -27.70 -20.37
C ALA A 88 -14.48 -28.57 -19.10
N ALA A 89 -15.05 -29.78 -19.09
CA ALA A 89 -14.94 -30.70 -17.96
C ALA A 89 -13.54 -31.31 -17.79
N ALA A 90 -12.78 -31.43 -18.88
CA ALA A 90 -11.36 -31.81 -18.83
C ALA A 90 -10.53 -30.68 -18.23
N GLU A 91 -10.73 -29.43 -18.68
CA GLU A 91 -10.07 -28.26 -18.12
C GLU A 91 -10.36 -28.10 -16.62
N ALA A 92 -11.61 -28.27 -16.19
CA ALA A 92 -11.97 -28.17 -14.77
C ALA A 92 -11.30 -29.26 -13.91
N ARG A 93 -11.16 -30.50 -14.41
CA ARG A 93 -10.45 -31.57 -13.70
C ARG A 93 -8.95 -31.31 -13.63
N SER A 94 -8.35 -30.89 -14.74
CA SER A 94 -6.94 -30.50 -14.78
C SER A 94 -6.67 -29.34 -13.82
N ALA A 95 -7.51 -28.30 -13.83
CA ALA A 95 -7.43 -27.17 -12.91
C ALA A 95 -7.59 -27.58 -11.44
N GLY A 96 -8.52 -28.49 -11.14
CA GLY A 96 -8.69 -29.03 -9.79
C GLY A 96 -7.47 -29.83 -9.30
N ALA A 97 -6.88 -30.66 -10.16
CA ALA A 97 -5.68 -31.45 -9.83
C ALA A 97 -4.45 -30.56 -9.58
N LEU A 98 -4.34 -29.42 -10.27
CA LEU A 98 -3.27 -28.44 -10.13
C LEU A 98 -3.59 -27.33 -9.11
N SER A 99 -4.70 -27.44 -8.37
CA SER A 99 -5.05 -26.43 -7.36
C SER A 99 -4.04 -26.39 -6.21
N ALA A 100 -3.83 -25.21 -5.61
CA ALA A 100 -2.90 -25.02 -4.51
C ALA A 100 -3.15 -25.98 -3.34
N ALA A 101 -4.42 -26.31 -3.04
CA ALA A 101 -4.78 -27.26 -1.98
C ALA A 101 -4.26 -28.68 -2.23
N ASN A 102 -4.12 -29.10 -3.49
CA ASN A 102 -3.70 -30.45 -3.87
C ASN A 102 -2.19 -30.59 -4.09
N VAL A 103 -1.44 -29.49 -4.16
CA VAL A 103 0.01 -29.49 -4.40
C VAL A 103 0.79 -28.85 -3.23
N TYR A 104 0.36 -27.69 -2.73
CA TYR A 104 1.09 -26.92 -1.72
C TYR A 104 0.89 -27.49 -0.30
N THR A 105 -0.36 -27.74 0.09
CA THR A 105 -0.69 -28.24 1.44
C THR A 105 0.00 -29.58 1.78
N PRO A 106 0.03 -30.59 0.89
CA PRO A 106 0.69 -31.87 1.19
C PRO A 106 2.21 -31.78 1.43
N ILE A 107 2.88 -30.81 0.78
CA ILE A 107 4.32 -30.59 0.96
C ILE A 107 4.58 -30.05 2.37
N TRP A 108 3.83 -29.04 2.81
CA TRP A 108 4.03 -28.45 4.14
C TRP A 108 3.65 -29.39 5.28
N THR A 109 2.61 -30.21 5.12
CA THR A 109 2.30 -31.26 6.10
C THR A 109 3.41 -32.30 6.20
N ALA A 110 4.00 -32.70 5.07
CA ALA A 110 5.11 -33.63 5.05
C ALA A 110 6.39 -33.05 5.68
N VAL A 111 6.66 -31.74 5.50
CA VAL A 111 7.76 -31.03 6.17
C VAL A 111 7.56 -31.03 7.68
N GLU A 112 6.37 -30.70 8.16
CA GLU A 112 6.04 -30.72 9.60
C GLU A 112 6.29 -32.09 10.21
N GLU A 113 5.79 -33.15 9.57
CA GLU A 113 5.98 -34.52 10.03
C GLU A 113 7.45 -34.97 9.97
N ALA A 114 8.17 -34.63 8.89
CA ALA A 114 9.60 -34.91 8.74
C ALA A 114 10.50 -34.11 9.70
N SER A 115 9.97 -33.09 10.36
CA SER A 115 10.67 -32.30 11.39
C SER A 115 10.64 -32.96 12.77
N GLY A 116 9.86 -34.04 12.93
CA GLY A 116 9.77 -34.79 14.17
C GLY A 116 11.08 -35.45 14.57
N THR A 117 11.21 -35.76 15.86
CA THR A 117 12.37 -36.48 16.42
C THR A 117 12.38 -37.97 16.11
N SER A 118 11.40 -38.46 15.36
CA SER A 118 11.24 -39.88 15.01
C SER A 118 10.76 -40.02 13.56
N PRO A 119 11.09 -41.13 12.89
CA PRO A 119 10.71 -41.34 11.50
C PRO A 119 9.18 -41.33 11.34
N PRO A 120 8.64 -40.67 10.31
CA PRO A 120 7.22 -40.76 9.95
C PRO A 120 6.79 -42.20 9.67
N PRO A 121 5.50 -42.54 9.81
CA PRO A 121 4.98 -43.82 9.36
C PRO A 121 5.30 -44.02 7.87
N ARG A 122 5.83 -45.20 7.49
CA ARG A 122 6.21 -45.51 6.10
C ARG A 122 5.04 -45.44 5.09
N THR A 123 3.80 -45.30 5.57
CA THR A 123 2.62 -45.03 4.74
C THR A 123 2.66 -43.63 4.13
N ASP A 124 3.32 -42.67 4.79
CA ASP A 124 3.55 -41.32 4.30
C ASP A 124 4.92 -41.24 3.64
N VAL A 125 4.95 -41.72 2.39
CA VAL A 125 6.18 -41.87 1.59
C VAL A 125 6.93 -40.54 1.44
N LEU A 126 6.21 -39.43 1.26
CA LEU A 126 6.82 -38.12 1.10
C LEU A 126 7.51 -37.65 2.39
N ALA A 127 6.82 -37.68 3.52
CA ALA A 127 7.38 -37.30 4.82
C ALA A 127 8.59 -38.19 5.20
N THR A 128 8.48 -39.50 4.96
CA THR A 128 9.57 -40.46 5.21
C THR A 128 10.82 -40.12 4.39
N LEU A 129 10.65 -39.85 3.09
CA LEU A 129 11.76 -39.47 2.21
C LEU A 129 12.43 -38.18 2.67
N MET A 130 11.63 -37.16 3.02
CA MET A 130 12.14 -35.88 3.50
C MET A 130 12.92 -36.03 4.81
N TYR A 131 12.43 -36.86 5.73
CA TYR A 131 13.12 -37.19 6.97
C TYR A 131 14.49 -37.85 6.72
N GLU A 132 14.58 -38.81 5.79
CA GLU A 132 15.86 -39.45 5.41
C GLU A 132 16.83 -38.47 4.74
N LEU A 133 16.33 -37.59 3.89
CA LEU A 133 17.11 -36.53 3.25
C LEU A 133 17.64 -35.51 4.26
N ASN A 134 16.85 -35.18 5.29
CA ASN A 134 17.29 -34.32 6.39
C ASN A 134 18.48 -34.94 7.12
N GLN A 135 18.40 -36.22 7.51
CA GLN A 135 19.52 -36.88 8.18
C GLN A 135 20.79 -36.90 7.32
N THR A 136 20.63 -37.12 6.01
CA THR A 136 21.74 -37.12 5.06
C THR A 136 22.36 -35.72 4.94
N SER A 137 21.52 -34.69 4.88
CA SER A 137 21.96 -33.29 4.78
C SER A 137 22.64 -32.82 6.06
N GLU A 138 22.11 -33.15 7.23
CA GLU A 138 22.73 -32.86 8.52
C GLU A 138 24.14 -33.44 8.61
N ALA A 139 24.36 -34.65 8.07
CA ALA A 139 25.68 -35.27 8.04
C ALA A 139 26.66 -34.61 7.05
N PHE A 140 26.17 -33.99 5.97
CA PHE A 140 27.01 -33.48 4.88
C PHE A 140 27.19 -31.95 4.89
N VAL A 141 26.11 -31.22 5.14
CA VAL A 141 26.02 -29.75 5.11
C VAL A 141 25.86 -29.15 6.52
N GLY A 142 25.54 -29.96 7.53
CA GLY A 142 25.37 -29.52 8.92
C GLY A 142 24.01 -28.90 9.24
N GLU A 143 23.07 -28.95 8.29
CA GLU A 143 21.70 -28.45 8.44
C GLU A 143 20.72 -29.33 7.65
N PRO A 144 19.44 -29.39 8.05
CA PRO A 144 18.44 -30.20 7.37
C PRO A 144 17.88 -29.46 6.14
N LEU A 145 17.28 -30.17 5.19
CA LEU A 145 16.73 -29.55 3.98
C LEU A 145 15.26 -29.13 4.13
N PHE A 146 14.46 -29.98 4.77
CA PHE A 146 13.01 -29.92 4.87
C PHE A 146 12.59 -29.97 6.35
N PHE A 147 12.69 -28.85 7.05
CA PHE A 147 12.61 -28.85 8.50
C PHE A 147 12.00 -27.57 9.05
N ASN A 148 11.02 -27.68 9.92
CA ASN A 148 10.57 -26.56 10.74
C ASN A 148 11.47 -26.45 11.96
N GLY A 149 12.09 -25.28 12.12
CA GLY A 149 12.93 -24.97 13.27
C GLY A 149 12.15 -25.17 14.57
N ALA A 150 12.78 -25.82 15.55
CA ALA A 150 12.20 -25.97 16.87
C ALA A 150 12.12 -24.62 17.59
N ASP A 151 11.03 -24.42 18.34
CA ASP A 151 10.87 -23.26 19.21
C ASP A 151 11.97 -23.22 20.28
N GLY A 152 12.40 -22.01 20.62
CA GLY A 152 13.37 -21.74 21.65
C GLY A 152 12.88 -22.18 23.03
N THR A 153 13.83 -22.55 23.87
CA THR A 153 13.59 -22.96 25.26
C THR A 153 14.44 -22.10 26.20
N GLN A 154 14.20 -22.19 27.51
CA GLN A 154 15.06 -21.51 28.48
C GLN A 154 16.55 -21.85 28.35
N ALA A 155 16.89 -23.09 27.96
CA ALA A 155 18.27 -23.52 27.78
C ALA A 155 18.88 -23.10 26.43
N SER A 156 18.03 -22.82 25.43
CA SER A 156 18.42 -22.34 24.11
C SER A 156 17.37 -21.33 23.66
N PRO A 157 17.48 -20.07 24.10
CA PRO A 157 16.38 -19.10 23.98
C PRO A 157 15.95 -18.84 22.55
N ASN A 158 16.86 -18.83 21.60
CA ASN A 158 16.52 -18.54 20.21
C ASN A 158 15.82 -19.75 19.57
N GLY A 159 14.82 -19.49 18.74
CA GLY A 159 14.26 -20.48 17.85
C GLY A 159 15.30 -20.97 16.85
N GLN A 160 15.24 -22.25 16.49
CA GLN A 160 16.13 -22.81 15.49
C GLN A 160 15.72 -22.33 14.10
N ASN A 161 16.68 -22.27 13.19
CA ASN A 161 16.38 -22.01 11.79
C ASN A 161 15.58 -23.17 11.19
N GLY A 162 14.73 -22.85 10.21
CA GLY A 162 14.16 -23.83 9.32
C GLY A 162 15.23 -24.47 8.43
N GLY A 163 14.89 -25.58 7.80
CA GLY A 163 15.76 -26.29 6.87
C GLY A 163 16.10 -25.44 5.65
N LEU A 164 17.23 -25.73 5.01
CA LEU A 164 17.80 -24.94 3.92
C LEU A 164 16.81 -24.68 2.78
N LEU A 165 15.98 -25.67 2.41
CA LEU A 165 15.09 -25.58 1.25
C LEU A 165 13.68 -25.17 1.64
N ILE A 166 13.05 -25.93 2.53
CA ILE A 166 11.67 -25.70 2.96
C ILE A 166 11.58 -25.85 4.47
N GLY A 167 11.01 -24.85 5.14
CA GLY A 167 10.91 -24.88 6.58
C GLY A 167 10.69 -23.52 7.19
N ASN A 168 9.77 -23.44 8.16
CA ASN A 168 9.62 -22.22 8.96
C ASN A 168 10.70 -22.18 10.05
N GLY A 169 11.14 -20.98 10.42
CA GLY A 169 11.95 -20.79 11.62
C GLY A 169 11.13 -21.00 12.89
N GLY A 170 11.76 -21.54 13.93
CA GLY A 170 11.14 -21.70 15.25
C GLY A 170 10.93 -20.37 15.95
N ASN A 171 9.90 -20.27 16.79
CA ASN A 171 9.68 -19.08 17.61
C ASN A 171 10.76 -18.97 18.68
N GLY A 172 11.15 -17.75 19.03
CA GLY A 172 11.99 -17.48 20.19
C GLY A 172 11.26 -17.76 21.49
N TRP A 173 12.02 -18.13 22.51
CA TRP A 173 11.51 -18.42 23.84
C TRP A 173 10.94 -17.18 24.52
N ASN A 174 9.72 -17.29 25.04
CA ASN A 174 9.14 -16.31 25.95
C ASN A 174 9.85 -16.40 27.30
N SER A 175 10.72 -15.43 27.58
CA SER A 175 11.55 -15.45 28.79
C SER A 175 10.72 -15.22 30.04
N THR A 176 10.89 -16.10 31.02
CA THR A 176 10.30 -16.00 32.36
C THR A 176 11.32 -15.56 33.41
N LEU A 177 12.58 -15.35 33.02
CA LEU A 177 13.69 -15.01 33.92
C LEU A 177 13.94 -13.50 33.94
N ALA A 178 14.14 -12.96 35.14
CA ALA A 178 14.45 -11.54 35.31
C ALA A 178 15.78 -11.17 34.61
N GLY A 179 15.76 -10.05 33.89
CA GLY A 179 16.91 -9.50 33.15
C GLY A 179 17.28 -10.29 31.90
N VAL A 180 16.56 -11.35 31.55
CA VAL A 180 16.85 -12.18 30.37
C VAL A 180 15.89 -11.80 29.25
N ASN A 181 16.47 -11.37 28.12
CA ASN A 181 15.72 -11.03 26.92
C ASN A 181 14.90 -12.22 26.40
N GLY A 182 13.84 -11.92 25.67
CA GLY A 182 13.15 -12.93 24.88
C GLY A 182 14.09 -13.52 23.83
N GLY A 183 13.89 -14.79 23.51
CA GLY A 183 14.64 -15.43 22.45
C GLY A 183 14.35 -14.82 21.09
N ASN A 184 15.33 -14.77 20.20
CA ASN A 184 15.07 -14.39 18.82
C ASN A 184 14.34 -15.53 18.09
N GLY A 185 13.48 -15.20 17.13
CA GLY A 185 12.95 -16.18 16.20
C GLY A 185 14.03 -16.70 15.26
N GLY A 186 13.89 -17.96 14.83
CA GLY A 186 14.77 -18.58 13.86
C GLY A 186 14.49 -18.11 12.45
N GLN A 187 15.50 -18.17 11.59
CA GLN A 187 15.37 -17.86 10.17
C GLN A 187 14.55 -18.93 9.45
N GLY A 188 13.70 -18.57 8.49
CA GLY A 188 13.07 -19.52 7.58
C GLY A 188 14.06 -20.11 6.56
N GLY A 189 13.69 -21.22 5.92
CA GLY A 189 14.40 -21.74 4.76
C GLY A 189 14.30 -20.85 3.51
N ILE A 190 14.83 -21.32 2.38
CA ILE A 190 14.59 -20.68 1.07
C ILE A 190 13.08 -20.44 0.87
N TRP A 191 12.27 -21.46 1.15
CA TRP A 191 10.82 -21.37 1.28
C TRP A 191 10.43 -21.56 2.75
N GLY A 192 10.01 -20.48 3.42
CA GLY A 192 9.80 -20.51 4.85
C GLY A 192 9.54 -19.14 5.43
N ASN A 193 8.62 -19.09 6.38
CA ASN A 193 8.45 -17.92 7.22
C ASN A 193 9.53 -17.90 8.31
N GLY A 194 9.98 -16.72 8.70
CA GLY A 194 10.77 -16.55 9.91
C GLY A 194 9.93 -16.77 11.16
N GLY A 195 10.56 -17.26 12.23
CA GLY A 195 9.90 -17.49 13.52
C GLY A 195 9.65 -16.19 14.28
N ASN A 196 8.64 -16.14 15.15
CA ASN A 196 8.41 -14.94 15.96
C ASN A 196 9.47 -14.81 17.06
N GLY A 197 9.83 -13.60 17.44
CA GLY A 197 10.62 -13.33 18.65
C GLY A 197 9.80 -13.57 19.91
N GLY A 198 10.46 -14.06 20.96
CA GLY A 198 9.85 -14.31 22.26
C GLY A 198 9.74 -13.05 23.11
N THR A 199 8.84 -13.05 24.09
CA THR A 199 8.68 -11.93 25.03
C THR A 199 9.86 -11.82 26.00
N GLY A 200 10.23 -10.60 26.38
CA GLY A 200 11.24 -10.34 27.40
C GLY A 200 10.81 -10.77 28.81
N GLY A 201 11.75 -11.30 29.59
CA GLY A 201 11.55 -11.54 31.02
C GLY A 201 11.66 -10.25 31.83
N ALA A 202 11.49 -10.31 33.16
CA ALA A 202 11.32 -9.11 33.97
C ALA A 202 12.44 -8.06 33.77
N GLY A 203 12.09 -6.87 33.26
CA GLY A 203 13.02 -5.77 32.96
C GLY A 203 13.85 -5.92 31.69
N ALA A 204 13.52 -6.90 30.84
CA ALA A 204 14.29 -7.25 29.65
C ALA A 204 13.52 -6.98 28.34
N THR A 205 14.26 -6.91 27.24
CA THR A 205 13.71 -6.65 25.90
C THR A 205 13.09 -7.91 25.29
N GLY A 206 12.12 -7.73 24.39
CA GLY A 206 11.64 -8.82 23.54
C GLY A 206 12.69 -9.23 22.52
N GLY A 207 12.64 -10.49 22.09
CA GLY A 207 13.53 -11.01 21.06
C GLY A 207 13.11 -10.55 19.67
N ASN A 208 14.05 -10.51 18.73
CA ASN A 208 13.76 -10.15 17.35
C ASN A 208 13.02 -11.28 16.64
N GLY A 209 12.15 -10.95 15.68
CA GLY A 209 11.61 -11.92 14.73
C GLY A 209 12.70 -12.43 13.78
N GLY A 210 12.56 -13.67 13.33
CA GLY A 210 13.45 -14.27 12.35
C GLY A 210 13.14 -13.82 10.94
N ASP A 211 14.13 -13.83 10.08
CA ASP A 211 13.99 -13.44 8.68
C ASP A 211 13.47 -14.61 7.83
N ALA A 212 12.75 -14.29 6.75
CA ALA A 212 12.55 -15.21 5.63
C ALA A 212 13.63 -14.96 4.55
N VAL A 213 13.90 -15.96 3.70
CA VAL A 213 15.03 -15.90 2.75
C VAL A 213 14.58 -15.53 1.35
N TRP A 214 13.89 -16.43 0.65
CA TRP A 214 13.48 -16.21 -0.73
C TRP A 214 11.97 -16.03 -0.83
N ALA A 215 11.22 -16.89 -0.15
CA ALA A 215 9.78 -16.83 -0.11
C ALA A 215 9.27 -17.14 1.30
N GLY A 216 8.56 -16.18 1.89
CA GLY A 216 7.94 -16.29 3.20
C GLY A 216 7.93 -14.96 3.94
N ASN A 217 7.12 -14.88 4.98
CA ASN A 217 6.99 -13.69 5.79
C ASN A 217 8.07 -13.65 6.87
N GLY A 218 8.56 -12.47 7.19
CA GLY A 218 9.38 -12.28 8.37
C GLY A 218 8.57 -12.51 9.64
N GLY A 219 9.22 -13.02 10.68
CA GLY A 219 8.60 -13.25 11.98
C GLY A 219 8.37 -11.94 12.73
N ASN A 220 7.34 -11.89 13.58
CA ASN A 220 7.09 -10.71 14.39
C ASN A 220 8.14 -10.58 15.51
N GLY A 221 8.49 -9.36 15.90
CA GLY A 221 9.29 -9.10 17.09
C GLY A 221 8.52 -9.38 18.37
N GLY A 222 9.20 -9.89 19.39
CA GLY A 222 8.64 -10.17 20.69
C GLY A 222 8.39 -8.89 21.51
N ALA A 223 7.38 -8.91 22.36
CA ALA A 223 7.10 -7.78 23.25
C ALA A 223 8.16 -7.65 24.35
N GLY A 224 8.48 -6.42 24.72
CA GLY A 224 9.27 -6.13 25.91
C GLY A 224 8.48 -6.32 27.21
N PHE A 225 9.19 -6.48 28.32
CA PHE A 225 8.53 -6.74 29.60
C PHE A 225 7.85 -5.50 30.19
N THR A 226 6.64 -5.69 30.72
CA THR A 226 5.94 -4.67 31.53
C THR A 226 6.48 -4.65 32.95
N SER A 227 7.28 -3.64 33.27
CA SER A 227 7.86 -3.41 34.60
C SER A 227 6.81 -2.92 35.60
N THR A 228 6.70 -3.64 36.72
CA THR A 228 5.95 -3.21 37.93
C THR A 228 6.87 -2.69 39.04
N THR A 229 8.18 -2.64 38.80
CA THR A 229 9.19 -2.24 39.80
C THR A 229 9.52 -0.78 39.64
N SER A 230 9.45 -0.04 40.75
CA SER A 230 9.80 1.38 40.80
C SER A 230 11.23 1.65 40.30
N GLY A 231 11.39 2.66 39.46
CA GLY A 231 12.65 3.09 38.87
C GLY A 231 13.17 2.21 37.73
N VAL A 232 12.45 1.16 37.33
CA VAL A 232 12.86 0.25 36.26
C VAL A 232 12.05 0.51 35.00
N ASN A 233 12.75 0.82 33.91
CA ASN A 233 12.14 1.03 32.60
C ASN A 233 11.41 -0.23 32.12
N GLY A 234 10.40 -0.02 31.27
CA GLY A 234 9.81 -1.10 30.49
C GLY A 234 10.81 -1.66 29.50
N GLY A 235 10.72 -2.96 29.20
CA GLY A 235 11.57 -3.58 28.20
C GLY A 235 11.22 -3.07 26.80
N ASN A 236 12.21 -2.86 25.94
CA ASN A 236 11.93 -2.56 24.53
C ASN A 236 11.35 -3.77 23.80
N GLY A 237 10.50 -3.55 22.81
CA GLY A 237 10.07 -4.59 21.89
C GLY A 237 11.18 -4.97 20.91
N GLY A 238 11.20 -6.24 20.49
CA GLY A 238 12.14 -6.73 19.48
C GLY A 238 11.76 -6.27 18.07
N SER A 239 12.71 -6.20 17.16
CA SER A 239 12.41 -5.88 15.76
C SER A 239 11.68 -7.03 15.07
N GLY A 240 10.82 -6.74 14.10
CA GLY A 240 10.30 -7.74 13.17
C GLY A 240 11.38 -8.19 12.19
N GLY A 241 11.28 -9.43 11.72
CA GLY A 241 12.18 -10.01 10.73
C GLY A 241 11.85 -9.56 9.31
N GLN A 242 12.83 -9.66 8.42
CA GLN A 242 12.67 -9.36 7.00
C GLN A 242 11.77 -10.39 6.32
N GLY A 243 10.91 -9.93 5.40
CA GLY A 243 10.23 -10.82 4.45
C GLY A 243 11.21 -11.35 3.40
N GLY A 244 10.85 -12.47 2.77
CA GLY A 244 11.68 -13.13 1.77
C GLY A 244 11.96 -12.23 0.57
N PHE A 245 13.15 -12.40 -0.01
CA PHE A 245 13.68 -11.57 -1.11
C PHE A 245 12.76 -11.52 -2.33
N LEU A 246 12.17 -12.66 -2.70
CA LEU A 246 11.22 -12.71 -3.81
C LEU A 246 9.82 -12.46 -3.28
N TRP A 247 9.34 -13.29 -2.34
CA TRP A 247 7.99 -13.22 -1.79
C TRP A 247 8.03 -13.07 -0.26
N GLY A 248 7.13 -12.27 0.30
CA GLY A 248 7.04 -12.09 1.75
C GLY A 248 6.65 -10.68 2.17
N VAL A 249 5.91 -10.59 3.27
CA VAL A 249 5.78 -9.34 4.03
C VAL A 249 6.81 -9.30 5.16
N GLY A 250 7.21 -8.10 5.56
CA GLY A 250 8.07 -7.94 6.73
C GLY A 250 7.29 -8.19 8.02
N GLY A 251 7.94 -8.75 9.03
CA GLY A 251 7.33 -9.02 10.33
C GLY A 251 7.07 -7.73 11.11
N ASN A 252 6.05 -7.70 11.95
CA ASN A 252 5.76 -6.53 12.77
C ASN A 252 6.78 -6.38 13.89
N GLY A 253 7.10 -5.16 14.29
CA GLY A 253 7.88 -4.89 15.48
C GLY A 253 7.11 -5.21 16.76
N GLY A 254 7.80 -5.70 17.78
CA GLY A 254 7.22 -6.00 19.08
C GLY A 254 6.86 -4.73 19.86
N ALA A 255 5.82 -4.79 20.68
CA ALA A 255 5.48 -3.66 21.56
C ALA A 255 6.54 -3.48 22.67
N GLY A 256 6.81 -2.23 23.04
CA GLY A 256 7.51 -1.90 24.26
C GLY A 256 6.67 -2.24 25.48
N GLY A 257 7.31 -2.70 26.55
CA GLY A 257 6.65 -3.00 27.80
C GLY A 257 6.40 -1.75 28.63
N ASN A 258 5.38 -1.78 29.48
CA ASN A 258 5.02 -0.62 30.30
C ASN A 258 6.01 -0.45 31.48
N ALA A 259 5.98 0.72 32.13
CA ALA A 259 6.67 1.03 33.37
C ALA A 259 5.70 1.65 34.40
N THR A 260 6.07 1.64 35.68
CA THR A 260 5.30 2.34 36.72
C THR A 260 5.66 3.83 36.76
N ASP A 261 6.92 4.14 37.00
CA ASP A 261 7.41 5.49 37.29
C ASP A 261 8.71 5.84 36.55
N ALA A 262 9.21 4.90 35.76
CA ALA A 262 10.36 5.05 34.87
C ALA A 262 9.89 5.21 33.41
N THR A 263 10.77 5.04 32.43
CA THR A 263 10.40 5.17 31.02
C THR A 263 9.76 3.88 30.50
N GLY A 264 8.63 3.97 29.83
CA GLY A 264 8.06 2.85 29.07
C GLY A 264 9.04 2.39 27.98
N GLY A 265 9.03 1.10 27.66
CA GLY A 265 9.93 0.54 26.66
C GLY A 265 9.61 1.06 25.26
N ASN A 266 10.62 1.20 24.41
CA ASN A 266 10.37 1.57 23.02
C ASN A 266 9.79 0.38 22.24
N GLY A 267 8.91 0.65 21.27
CA GLY A 267 8.47 -0.35 20.30
C GLY A 267 9.60 -0.75 19.35
N GLY A 268 9.61 -2.01 18.93
CA GLY A 268 10.55 -2.53 17.95
C GLY A 268 10.23 -2.05 16.54
N ALA A 269 11.24 -1.97 15.67
CA ALA A 269 11.02 -1.65 14.25
C ALA A 269 10.31 -2.80 13.53
N GLY A 270 9.48 -2.49 12.53
CA GLY A 270 8.96 -3.49 11.59
C GLY A 270 10.02 -3.93 10.58
N GLY A 271 9.93 -5.17 10.13
CA GLY A 271 10.78 -5.73 9.09
C GLY A 271 10.41 -5.23 7.70
N SER A 272 11.37 -5.22 6.78
CA SER A 272 11.17 -4.83 5.39
C SER A 272 10.68 -6.01 4.54
N THR A 273 10.08 -5.74 3.39
CA THR A 273 9.75 -6.78 2.39
C THR A 273 10.90 -7.01 1.41
N GLY A 274 10.81 -8.11 0.66
CA GLY A 274 11.60 -8.31 -0.56
C GLY A 274 11.12 -7.50 -1.77
N PHE A 275 11.59 -7.92 -2.94
CA PHE A 275 11.64 -7.21 -4.21
C PHE A 275 10.48 -7.53 -5.18
N LEU A 276 9.87 -8.74 -5.20
CA LEU A 276 8.84 -9.10 -6.22
C LEU A 276 7.54 -9.66 -5.62
N GLN A 277 6.52 -8.82 -5.47
CA GLN A 277 5.17 -9.31 -5.16
C GLN A 277 4.16 -8.74 -6.17
N GLY A 278 3.79 -9.57 -7.16
CA GLY A 278 2.82 -9.22 -8.22
C GLY A 278 1.53 -10.04 -8.16
N LEU A 279 0.42 -9.40 -8.58
CA LEU A 279 -0.98 -9.82 -8.87
C LEU A 279 -1.69 -10.96 -8.11
N VAL A 280 -1.00 -11.95 -7.52
CA VAL A 280 -1.59 -13.18 -6.95
C VAL A 280 -1.65 -13.16 -5.42
N PHE A 281 -0.74 -12.46 -4.73
CA PHE A 281 -0.58 -12.54 -3.26
C PHE A 281 -0.81 -11.22 -2.50
N GLY A 282 -1.35 -10.19 -3.17
CA GLY A 282 -1.53 -8.85 -2.61
C GLY A 282 -0.25 -8.00 -2.65
N PRO A 283 -0.35 -6.70 -2.35
CA PRO A 283 0.79 -5.80 -2.40
C PRO A 283 1.80 -6.11 -1.28
N PRO A 284 3.12 -6.11 -1.54
CA PRO A 284 4.14 -6.24 -0.51
C PRO A 284 4.05 -5.08 0.48
N GLN A 285 3.84 -5.41 1.76
CA GLN A 285 3.79 -4.43 2.85
C GLN A 285 4.93 -4.63 3.85
N GLY A 286 5.65 -3.54 4.15
CA GLY A 286 6.61 -3.54 5.25
C GLY A 286 5.91 -3.76 6.58
N GLY A 287 6.56 -4.44 7.52
CA GLY A 287 6.01 -4.69 8.84
C GLY A 287 5.72 -3.39 9.59
N THR A 288 4.68 -3.38 10.40
CA THR A 288 4.36 -2.21 11.23
C THR A 288 5.36 -2.09 12.38
N GLY A 289 5.77 -0.87 12.74
CA GLY A 289 6.51 -0.64 13.98
C GLY A 289 5.67 -0.96 15.21
N GLY A 290 6.31 -1.49 16.25
CA GLY A 290 5.66 -1.78 17.53
C GLY A 290 5.29 -0.52 18.28
N ALA A 291 4.21 -0.57 19.09
CA ALA A 291 3.87 0.54 19.97
C ALA A 291 4.90 0.70 21.10
N GLY A 292 5.14 1.93 21.55
CA GLY A 292 5.87 2.21 22.78
C GLY A 292 5.04 1.83 24.01
N GLY A 293 5.70 1.43 25.08
CA GLY A 293 5.08 1.07 26.34
C GLY A 293 4.65 2.29 27.14
N ASP A 294 3.58 2.15 27.91
CA ASP A 294 3.06 3.20 28.77
C ASP A 294 3.92 3.38 30.04
N SER A 295 3.80 4.53 30.69
CA SER A 295 4.29 4.79 32.04
C SER A 295 3.24 5.55 32.85
N LEU A 296 3.06 5.21 34.13
CA LEU A 296 2.07 5.90 34.96
C LEU A 296 2.55 7.28 35.39
N THR A 297 3.80 7.42 35.83
CA THR A 297 4.38 8.72 36.26
C THR A 297 5.70 9.09 35.60
N GLY A 298 6.27 8.22 34.77
CA GLY A 298 7.49 8.49 34.00
C GLY A 298 7.21 8.80 32.53
N LEU A 299 8.20 8.68 31.66
CA LEU A 299 8.04 8.94 30.22
C LEU A 299 7.35 7.77 29.52
N GLY A 300 6.48 8.03 28.55
CA GLY A 300 6.02 7.01 27.63
C GLY A 300 7.15 6.57 26.68
N GLY A 301 7.15 5.30 26.30
CA GLY A 301 8.11 4.76 25.33
C GLY A 301 7.84 5.26 23.92
N ASN A 302 8.86 5.36 23.08
CA ASN A 302 8.66 5.74 21.68
C ASN A 302 8.12 4.57 20.86
N GLY A 303 7.31 4.84 19.84
CA GLY A 303 6.90 3.86 18.84
C GLY A 303 8.06 3.46 17.92
N GLY A 304 8.05 2.22 17.44
CA GLY A 304 9.02 1.70 16.48
C GLY A 304 8.77 2.20 15.06
N ALA A 305 9.80 2.24 14.22
CA ALA A 305 9.65 2.58 12.81
C ALA A 305 8.96 1.45 12.03
N GLY A 306 8.19 1.78 10.99
CA GLY A 306 7.69 0.81 10.02
C GLY A 306 8.77 0.35 9.04
N GLY A 307 8.63 -0.86 8.53
CA GLY A 307 9.58 -1.47 7.60
C GLY A 307 9.47 -0.96 6.16
N ALA A 308 10.56 -1.05 5.41
CA ALA A 308 10.57 -0.64 4.00
C ALA A 308 9.90 -1.68 3.09
N SER A 309 9.48 -1.29 1.88
CA SER A 309 8.86 -2.23 0.94
C SER A 309 8.93 -1.83 -0.53
N PHE A 310 8.55 -2.76 -1.40
CA PHE A 310 8.41 -2.55 -2.84
C PHE A 310 7.08 -1.88 -3.28
N GLU A 311 6.08 -1.73 -2.40
CA GLU A 311 4.81 -1.06 -2.75
C GLU A 311 4.22 -0.27 -1.58
N LEU A 312 4.09 -0.89 -0.41
CA LEU A 312 3.44 -0.29 0.76
C LEU A 312 4.36 -0.26 1.97
N GLY A 313 4.88 0.92 2.31
CA GLY A 313 5.69 1.09 3.50
C GLY A 313 4.94 0.69 4.77
N GLY A 314 5.63 0.07 5.72
CA GLY A 314 5.04 -0.27 7.00
C GLY A 314 4.68 0.97 7.81
N THR A 315 3.60 0.93 8.58
CA THR A 315 3.24 2.06 9.44
C THR A 315 4.18 2.17 10.64
N GLY A 316 4.49 3.38 11.08
CA GLY A 316 5.16 3.60 12.37
C GLY A 316 4.26 3.24 13.55
N GLY A 317 4.87 2.74 14.62
CA GLY A 317 4.16 2.41 15.87
C GLY A 317 3.77 3.66 16.66
N ALA A 318 2.70 3.57 17.44
CA ALA A 318 2.29 4.66 18.33
C ALA A 318 3.28 4.82 19.50
N GLY A 319 3.47 6.04 20.00
CA GLY A 319 4.16 6.29 21.26
C GLY A 319 3.28 5.91 22.46
N GLY A 320 3.93 5.48 23.54
CA GLY A 320 3.27 5.13 24.79
C GLY A 320 2.86 6.37 25.59
N ASN A 321 1.87 6.22 26.45
CA ASN A 321 1.42 7.26 27.36
C ASN A 321 2.40 7.41 28.53
N GLY A 322 2.48 8.57 29.14
CA GLY A 322 3.40 8.86 30.25
C GLY A 322 3.02 10.13 30.98
N ALA A 323 3.76 10.51 32.03
CA ALA A 323 3.80 11.90 32.49
C ALA A 323 4.15 12.83 31.31
N ILE A 324 5.10 12.43 30.48
CA ILE A 324 5.31 12.98 29.13
C ILE A 324 5.06 11.84 28.15
N GLY A 325 4.29 12.08 27.10
CA GLY A 325 4.00 11.08 26.07
C GLY A 325 5.22 10.73 25.24
N GLY A 326 5.34 9.46 24.86
CA GLY A 326 6.38 8.99 23.93
C GLY A 326 6.08 9.40 22.49
N ASN A 327 7.12 9.56 21.67
CA ASN A 327 6.94 9.93 20.27
C ASN A 327 6.45 8.75 19.43
N GLY A 328 5.66 9.01 18.39
CA GLY A 328 5.32 8.02 17.38
C GLY A 328 6.52 7.67 16.49
N GLY A 329 6.53 6.44 15.99
CA GLY A 329 7.58 5.94 15.09
C GLY A 329 7.41 6.44 13.65
N ALA A 330 8.50 6.48 12.90
CA ALA A 330 8.46 6.83 11.48
C ALA A 330 7.75 5.76 10.63
N GLY A 331 7.07 6.18 9.57
CA GLY A 331 6.57 5.27 8.53
C GLY A 331 7.70 4.76 7.64
N GLY A 332 7.54 3.55 7.13
CA GLY A 332 8.50 2.87 6.27
C GLY A 332 8.53 3.42 4.85
N VAL A 333 9.69 3.35 4.21
CA VAL A 333 9.88 3.78 2.82
C VAL A 333 9.25 2.76 1.86
N ALA A 334 8.70 3.24 0.75
CA ALA A 334 8.21 2.40 -0.34
C ALA A 334 8.88 2.75 -1.66
N PHE A 335 9.24 1.76 -2.47
CA PHE A 335 9.85 1.95 -3.79
C PHE A 335 9.29 0.99 -4.84
N ASN A 336 8.96 1.40 -6.06
CA ASN A 336 8.42 0.50 -7.11
C ASN A 336 9.06 0.78 -8.48
N ASP A 337 9.17 -0.26 -9.32
CA ASP A 337 9.83 -0.23 -10.64
C ASP A 337 8.93 0.14 -11.84
N GLY A 338 7.68 0.52 -11.60
CA GLY A 338 6.88 1.21 -12.60
C GLY A 338 5.44 0.71 -12.80
N PHE A 339 4.87 -0.03 -11.85
CA PHE A 339 3.49 -0.51 -11.93
C PHE A 339 2.68 -0.16 -10.67
N GLY A 340 1.46 0.33 -10.86
CA GLY A 340 0.52 0.58 -9.77
C GLY A 340 0.91 1.77 -8.88
N ASN A 341 0.61 1.66 -7.59
CA ASN A 341 0.83 2.73 -6.63
C ASN A 341 1.95 2.33 -5.66
N VAL A 342 2.88 3.25 -5.41
CA VAL A 342 3.84 3.14 -4.32
C VAL A 342 3.43 4.12 -3.22
N VAL A 343 3.22 3.62 -2.01
CA VAL A 343 2.72 4.39 -0.88
C VAL A 343 3.65 4.24 0.30
N GLY A 344 4.25 5.35 0.73
CA GLY A 344 5.04 5.38 1.96
C GLY A 344 4.17 5.09 3.18
N GLY A 345 4.74 4.44 4.19
CA GLY A 345 4.02 4.10 5.41
C GLY A 345 3.62 5.34 6.21
N THR A 346 2.49 5.30 6.92
CA THR A 346 2.10 6.43 7.78
C THR A 346 2.99 6.49 9.02
N GLY A 347 3.30 7.69 9.52
CA GLY A 347 3.91 7.88 10.83
C GLY A 347 2.97 7.47 11.96
N GLY A 348 3.53 6.97 13.06
CA GLY A 348 2.78 6.60 14.25
C GLY A 348 2.30 7.82 15.05
N ALA A 349 1.20 7.69 15.79
CA ALA A 349 0.74 8.76 16.68
C ALA A 349 1.66 8.93 17.89
N GLY A 350 1.79 10.15 18.41
CA GLY A 350 2.42 10.39 19.70
C GLY A 350 1.53 9.98 20.88
N GLY A 351 2.14 9.59 21.99
CA GLY A 351 1.45 9.17 23.20
C GLY A 351 0.96 10.33 24.07
N THR A 352 0.07 10.04 25.01
CA THR A 352 -0.52 11.04 25.91
C THR A 352 0.44 11.40 27.06
N GLY A 353 0.63 12.69 27.32
CA GLY A 353 1.26 13.25 28.51
C GLY A 353 0.22 13.57 29.60
N THR A 354 0.17 12.78 30.67
CA THR A 354 -0.83 12.89 31.75
C THR A 354 -0.57 14.03 32.72
N THR A 355 0.67 14.55 32.77
CA THR A 355 1.03 15.71 33.61
C THR A 355 1.90 16.73 32.87
N GLY A 356 2.56 16.33 31.79
CA GLY A 356 3.46 17.13 30.96
C GLY A 356 2.99 17.18 29.51
N ALA A 357 3.95 17.21 28.57
CA ALA A 357 3.67 17.34 27.15
C ALA A 357 3.22 16.01 26.51
N GLY A 358 2.37 16.10 25.49
CA GLY A 358 2.10 14.97 24.61
C GLY A 358 3.31 14.66 23.71
N GLY A 359 3.44 13.40 23.29
CA GLY A 359 4.52 12.98 22.41
C GLY A 359 4.32 13.48 20.97
N ALA A 360 5.39 13.70 20.23
CA ALA A 360 5.29 14.08 18.82
C ALA A 360 4.78 12.90 17.96
N GLY A 361 4.06 13.20 16.89
CA GLY A 361 3.74 12.22 15.85
C GLY A 361 4.96 11.88 15.02
N GLY A 362 5.01 10.64 14.53
CA GLY A 362 6.08 10.15 13.66
C GLY A 362 6.01 10.71 12.25
N VAL A 363 7.14 10.79 11.56
CA VAL A 363 7.18 11.21 10.16
C VAL A 363 6.58 10.14 9.25
N GLY A 364 5.89 10.53 8.19
CA GLY A 364 5.46 9.64 7.12
C GLY A 364 6.64 9.13 6.29
N GLY A 365 6.52 7.92 5.76
CA GLY A 365 7.52 7.27 4.94
C GLY A 365 7.56 7.84 3.52
N ASN A 366 8.75 7.82 2.91
CA ASN A 366 8.93 8.28 1.54
C ASN A 366 8.43 7.26 0.52
N ALA A 367 8.05 7.72 -0.66
CA ALA A 367 7.59 6.90 -1.78
C ALA A 367 8.40 7.23 -3.04
N VAL A 368 8.97 6.21 -3.70
CA VAL A 368 9.81 6.39 -4.90
C VAL A 368 9.33 5.47 -6.01
N MET A 369 8.88 6.04 -7.13
CA MET A 369 8.45 5.30 -8.33
C MET A 369 9.47 5.53 -9.44
N GLY A 370 10.26 4.51 -9.79
CA GLY A 370 11.26 4.57 -10.86
C GLY A 370 10.78 3.95 -12.17
N PRO A 371 11.30 4.33 -13.35
CA PRO A 371 11.66 3.38 -14.38
C PRO A 371 13.07 2.91 -14.03
N PHE A 372 13.20 1.87 -13.20
CA PHE A 372 14.47 1.17 -13.16
C PHE A 372 14.50 0.37 -14.45
N ASN A 373 15.21 0.89 -15.44
CA ASN A 373 15.48 0.18 -16.69
C ASN A 373 16.28 -1.08 -16.36
N PHE A 374 15.60 -2.15 -15.91
CA PHE A 374 16.06 -3.51 -16.13
C PHE A 374 15.86 -3.75 -17.63
N THR A 375 16.73 -3.15 -18.45
CA THR A 375 16.79 -3.45 -19.87
C THR A 375 17.30 -4.88 -20.01
N VAL A 376 16.41 -5.85 -19.82
CA VAL A 376 16.60 -7.21 -20.30
C VAL A 376 16.10 -7.21 -21.73
N ASP A 377 16.93 -6.72 -22.67
CA ASP A 377 16.94 -7.29 -24.01
C ASP A 377 18.25 -6.96 -24.75
N GLN A 378 19.11 -7.98 -24.89
CA GLN A 378 19.76 -8.26 -26.17
C GLN A 378 19.60 -9.75 -26.55
N PHE A 379 18.66 -10.45 -25.93
CA PHE A 379 18.38 -11.86 -26.24
C PHE A 379 16.86 -12.07 -26.24
N ASP A 380 16.32 -11.94 -27.45
CA ASP A 380 15.10 -12.59 -27.91
C ASP A 380 13.76 -11.98 -27.44
N GLY A 381 13.52 -10.69 -27.72
CA GLY A 381 12.18 -10.16 -28.05
C GLY A 381 11.10 -10.29 -26.97
N LEU A 382 11.48 -10.49 -25.72
CA LEU A 382 10.58 -10.69 -24.59
C LEU A 382 10.27 -9.36 -23.90
N VAL A 383 9.11 -8.82 -24.22
CA VAL A 383 8.36 -7.72 -23.55
C VAL A 383 9.18 -6.49 -23.16
N ILE A 384 9.16 -5.50 -24.05
CA ILE A 384 9.32 -4.09 -23.65
C ILE A 384 8.10 -3.73 -22.80
N TYR A 385 8.21 -3.80 -21.48
CA TYR A 385 7.20 -3.23 -20.58
C TYR A 385 7.25 -1.71 -20.71
N ASN A 386 6.52 -1.15 -21.67
CA ASN A 386 6.25 0.27 -21.75
C ASN A 386 5.26 0.64 -20.63
N ASN A 387 5.74 0.61 -19.39
CA ASN A 387 4.90 0.89 -18.25
C ASN A 387 4.78 2.41 -18.10
N THR A 388 3.63 2.90 -18.54
CA THR A 388 3.38 4.34 -18.70
C THR A 388 2.75 4.95 -17.46
N TRP A 389 2.15 4.17 -16.54
CA TRP A 389 1.28 4.64 -15.46
C TRP A 389 1.71 4.14 -14.07
N GLY A 390 1.76 5.05 -13.09
CA GLY A 390 1.98 4.70 -11.68
C GLY A 390 1.98 5.94 -10.78
N HIS A 391 1.50 5.83 -9.54
CA HIS A 391 1.41 6.94 -8.58
C HIS A 391 2.42 6.76 -7.43
N ALA A 392 3.20 7.80 -7.13
CA ALA A 392 3.99 7.86 -5.90
C ALA A 392 3.26 8.69 -4.85
N ILE A 393 2.99 8.12 -3.67
CA ILE A 393 2.24 8.76 -2.59
C ILE A 393 3.06 8.68 -1.31
N GLY A 394 3.52 9.82 -0.81
CA GLY A 394 4.21 9.89 0.47
C GLY A 394 3.27 9.52 1.63
N GLY A 395 3.80 8.86 2.65
CA GLY A 395 3.02 8.48 3.83
C GLY A 395 2.57 9.71 4.62
N ALA A 396 1.38 9.66 5.23
CA ALA A 396 0.96 10.74 6.13
C ALA A 396 1.81 10.77 7.40
N GLY A 397 2.06 11.96 7.94
CA GLY A 397 2.64 12.13 9.26
C GLY A 397 1.65 11.71 10.36
N GLY A 398 2.16 11.18 11.46
CA GLY A 398 1.36 10.78 12.62
C GLY A 398 0.83 11.99 13.40
N ALA A 399 -0.30 11.82 14.08
CA ALA A 399 -0.83 12.87 14.97
C ALA A 399 0.05 13.04 16.21
N GLY A 400 0.17 14.26 16.71
CA GLY A 400 0.75 14.54 18.02
C GLY A 400 -0.17 14.05 19.14
N GLY A 401 0.42 13.59 20.23
CA GLY A 401 -0.29 13.11 21.41
C GLY A 401 -0.87 14.25 22.25
N ILE A 402 -1.87 13.93 23.06
CA ILE A 402 -2.49 14.87 24.00
C ILE A 402 -1.50 15.17 25.14
N GLY A 403 -1.41 16.39 25.63
CA GLY A 403 -0.65 16.72 26.84
C GLY A 403 -1.42 17.62 27.80
N VAL A 404 -0.92 17.79 29.02
CA VAL A 404 -1.45 18.77 29.98
C VAL A 404 -0.78 20.13 29.78
N THR A 405 0.55 20.16 29.67
CA THR A 405 1.30 21.42 29.50
C THR A 405 1.35 21.89 28.06
N SER A 406 1.42 20.95 27.12
CA SER A 406 1.37 21.21 25.69
C SER A 406 1.00 19.96 24.92
N GLY A 407 0.27 20.10 23.83
CA GLY A 407 0.07 19.00 22.90
C GLY A 407 1.36 18.66 22.15
N GLY A 408 1.50 17.41 21.73
CA GLY A 408 2.61 16.97 20.89
C GLY A 408 2.51 17.56 19.49
N ALA A 409 3.64 17.80 18.83
CA ALA A 409 3.63 18.22 17.43
C ALA A 409 3.16 17.07 16.51
N GLY A 410 2.43 17.38 15.44
CA GLY A 410 2.15 16.44 14.38
C GLY A 410 3.41 16.11 13.57
N GLY A 411 3.53 14.89 13.08
CA GLY A 411 4.64 14.45 12.26
C GLY A 411 4.57 15.01 10.83
N ALA A 412 5.72 15.18 10.18
CA ALA A 412 5.75 15.58 8.78
C ALA A 412 5.24 14.46 7.86
N GLY A 413 4.58 14.80 6.76
CA GLY A 413 4.28 13.87 5.68
C GLY A 413 5.54 13.46 4.93
N GLY A 414 5.57 12.23 4.41
CA GLY A 414 6.68 11.69 3.63
C GLY A 414 6.74 12.26 2.22
N ASP A 415 7.92 12.24 1.62
CA ASP A 415 8.13 12.74 0.26
C ASP A 415 7.72 11.70 -0.78
N ALA A 416 7.31 12.15 -1.97
CA ALA A 416 6.99 11.32 -3.11
C ALA A 416 7.83 11.72 -4.33
N THR A 417 8.48 10.76 -4.98
CA THR A 417 9.23 10.99 -6.22
C THR A 417 8.77 10.00 -7.29
N ASN A 418 8.43 10.50 -8.48
CA ASN A 418 8.02 9.71 -9.63
C ASN A 418 8.90 10.01 -10.85
N TYR A 419 9.38 8.96 -11.52
CA TYR A 419 10.23 9.04 -12.69
C TYR A 419 9.55 8.44 -13.96
N LEU A 420 8.29 8.00 -13.89
CA LEU A 420 7.57 7.37 -15.02
C LEU A 420 7.04 8.38 -16.05
N ALA A 421 6.81 7.90 -17.27
CA ALA A 421 6.38 8.72 -18.40
C ALA A 421 5.02 9.43 -18.21
N THR A 422 4.05 8.84 -17.49
CA THR A 422 2.77 9.52 -17.14
C THR A 422 2.46 9.49 -15.64
N GLY A 423 3.44 9.13 -14.81
CA GLY A 423 3.21 8.92 -13.39
C GLY A 423 3.12 10.23 -12.58
N VAL A 424 2.19 10.28 -11.63
CA VAL A 424 2.00 11.42 -10.73
C VAL A 424 2.73 11.21 -9.40
N ALA A 425 3.07 12.31 -8.72
CA ALA A 425 3.63 12.29 -7.37
C ALA A 425 2.76 13.12 -6.42
N GLN A 426 2.47 12.57 -5.24
CA GLN A 426 1.71 13.24 -4.18
C GLN A 426 2.47 13.15 -2.86
N GLY A 427 2.85 14.28 -2.29
CA GLY A 427 3.49 14.34 -0.98
C GLY A 427 2.50 13.94 0.12
N GLY A 428 3.02 13.31 1.17
CA GLY A 428 2.21 12.90 2.32
C GLY A 428 1.63 14.08 3.07
N GLN A 429 0.45 13.90 3.67
CA GLN A 429 -0.15 14.93 4.52
C GLN A 429 0.64 15.11 5.82
N GLY A 430 0.75 16.33 6.33
CA GLY A 430 1.24 16.56 7.69
C GLY A 430 0.25 16.06 8.74
N GLY A 431 0.74 15.50 9.84
CA GLY A 431 -0.08 15.04 10.96
C GLY A 431 -0.66 16.20 11.77
N ALA A 432 -1.82 16.01 12.38
CA ALA A 432 -2.40 17.02 13.27
C ALA A 432 -1.57 17.18 14.56
N GLY A 433 -1.50 18.40 15.09
CA GLY A 433 -0.97 18.65 16.43
C GLY A 433 -1.90 18.12 17.51
N GLY A 434 -1.33 17.66 18.62
CA GLY A 434 -2.07 17.11 19.76
C GLY A 434 -2.71 18.20 20.63
N GLU A 435 -3.71 17.83 21.41
CA GLU A 435 -4.41 18.77 22.31
C GLU A 435 -3.62 19.05 23.59
N ALA A 436 -3.84 20.22 24.19
CA ALA A 436 -3.35 20.59 25.52
C ALA A 436 -4.51 20.79 26.49
N GLY A 437 -4.67 19.89 27.46
CA GLY A 437 -5.80 19.87 28.40
C GLY A 437 -5.66 20.77 29.64
N GLY A 438 -4.46 21.32 29.91
CA GLY A 438 -4.21 22.17 31.08
C GLY A 438 -4.69 23.62 30.89
N GLY A 439 -5.04 24.29 31.99
CA GLY A 439 -5.61 25.66 32.01
C GLY A 439 -4.70 26.78 31.48
N SER A 440 -3.46 26.47 31.08
CA SER A 440 -2.52 27.38 30.42
C SER A 440 -1.75 26.71 29.27
N GLY A 441 -2.15 25.50 28.85
CA GLY A 441 -1.40 24.70 27.89
C GLY A 441 -1.53 25.18 26.44
N THR A 442 -0.49 24.98 25.63
CA THR A 442 -0.50 25.32 24.21
C THR A 442 -0.73 24.06 23.37
N GLY A 443 -1.71 24.10 22.48
CA GLY A 443 -1.94 23.01 21.53
C GLY A 443 -0.71 22.75 20.66
N GLY A 444 -0.49 21.49 20.28
CA GLY A 444 0.65 21.09 19.46
C GLY A 444 0.61 21.73 18.08
N ALA A 445 1.78 21.98 17.48
CA ALA A 445 1.83 22.43 16.09
C ALA A 445 1.45 21.27 15.14
N GLY A 446 0.78 21.57 14.04
CA GLY A 446 0.58 20.62 12.96
C GLY A 446 1.88 20.34 12.18
N GLY A 447 2.00 19.13 11.65
CA GLY A 447 3.14 18.69 10.86
C GLY A 447 3.16 19.29 9.46
N ALA A 448 4.34 19.38 8.84
CA ALA A 448 4.46 19.85 7.47
C ALA A 448 4.00 18.76 6.46
N GLY A 449 3.44 19.18 5.33
CA GLY A 449 3.19 18.28 4.20
C GLY A 449 4.48 17.90 3.47
N GLY A 450 4.51 16.71 2.90
CA GLY A 450 5.64 16.16 2.15
C GLY A 450 5.82 16.77 0.77
N THR A 451 7.02 16.69 0.23
CA THR A 451 7.38 17.16 -1.11
C THR A 451 6.97 16.14 -2.16
N ALA A 452 6.42 16.59 -3.29
CA ALA A 452 6.18 15.77 -4.46
C ALA A 452 7.12 16.18 -5.60
N THR A 453 7.75 15.20 -6.24
CA THR A 453 8.61 15.41 -7.40
C THR A 453 8.21 14.48 -8.53
N VAL A 454 7.88 15.03 -9.69
CA VAL A 454 7.84 14.28 -10.95
C VAL A 454 9.10 14.66 -11.72
N ALA A 455 10.08 13.76 -11.76
CA ALA A 455 11.39 14.00 -12.35
C ALA A 455 11.33 14.06 -13.89
N THR A 456 10.48 13.23 -14.49
CA THR A 456 10.33 12.97 -15.92
C THR A 456 8.85 12.70 -16.24
N GLY A 457 8.46 12.81 -17.51
CA GLY A 457 7.11 12.43 -17.94
C GLY A 457 6.07 13.54 -17.85
N THR A 458 4.78 13.19 -17.94
CA THR A 458 3.65 14.11 -18.08
C THR A 458 2.81 14.26 -16.82
N GLY A 459 3.09 13.51 -15.75
CA GLY A 459 2.28 13.53 -14.53
C GLY A 459 2.51 14.76 -13.67
N ASP A 460 1.50 15.09 -12.85
CA ASP A 460 1.53 16.23 -11.95
C ASP A 460 2.26 15.90 -10.63
N ALA A 461 2.88 16.91 -10.04
CA ALA A 461 3.52 16.84 -8.72
C ALA A 461 2.76 17.70 -7.71
N THR A 462 2.09 17.07 -6.74
CA THR A 462 1.26 17.75 -5.73
C THR A 462 1.86 17.59 -4.33
N GLY A 463 2.38 18.68 -3.75
CA GLY A 463 2.86 18.68 -2.37
C GLY A 463 1.74 18.39 -1.37
N GLY A 464 2.08 17.74 -0.25
CA GLY A 464 1.11 17.41 0.79
C GLY A 464 0.57 18.65 1.50
N GLN A 465 -0.64 18.60 2.05
CA GLN A 465 -1.15 19.68 2.90
C GLN A 465 -0.45 19.67 4.26
N GLY A 466 -0.39 20.83 4.91
CA GLY A 466 -0.02 20.90 6.32
C GLY A 466 -1.06 20.22 7.21
N GLY A 467 -0.63 19.74 8.37
CA GLY A 467 -1.53 19.25 9.42
C GLY A 467 -2.10 20.40 10.24
N THR A 468 -3.31 20.25 10.78
CA THR A 468 -3.92 21.27 11.64
C THR A 468 -3.16 21.41 12.96
N GLY A 469 -3.18 22.59 13.57
CA GLY A 469 -2.75 22.75 14.96
C GLY A 469 -3.64 21.93 15.92
N GLY A 470 -3.16 21.70 17.13
CA GLY A 470 -3.91 21.07 18.22
C GLY A 470 -4.64 22.10 19.08
N ILE A 471 -5.68 21.70 19.80
CA ILE A 471 -6.48 22.61 20.63
C ILE A 471 -5.74 22.88 21.96
N GLY A 472 -5.89 24.06 22.56
CA GLY A 472 -5.35 24.36 23.88
C GLY A 472 -5.89 25.65 24.48
N PHE A 473 -5.37 26.02 25.66
CA PHE A 473 -5.57 27.37 26.20
C PHE A 473 -5.04 28.39 25.18
N ASN A 474 -3.79 28.22 24.74
CA ASN A 474 -3.31 28.80 23.49
C ASN A 474 -3.51 27.79 22.35
N GLY A 475 -3.96 28.27 21.20
CA GLY A 475 -4.12 27.45 20.02
C GLY A 475 -2.79 27.00 19.41
N GLY A 476 -2.75 25.78 18.88
CA GLY A 476 -1.63 25.25 18.13
C GLY A 476 -1.53 25.85 16.72
N ALA A 477 -0.30 26.03 16.24
CA ALA A 477 -0.06 26.52 14.89
C ALA A 477 -0.37 25.44 13.84
N GLY A 478 -0.89 25.86 12.68
CA GLY A 478 -1.04 24.98 11.52
C GLY A 478 0.31 24.65 10.86
N GLY A 479 0.41 23.46 10.29
CA GLY A 479 1.58 22.98 9.57
C GLY A 479 1.72 23.61 8.19
N ALA A 480 2.95 23.68 7.69
CA ALA A 480 3.22 24.17 6.34
C ALA A 480 2.82 23.15 5.26
N GLY A 481 2.39 23.62 4.11
CA GLY A 481 2.18 22.79 2.93
C GLY A 481 3.50 22.37 2.28
N GLY A 482 3.50 21.19 1.67
CA GLY A 482 4.63 20.59 0.96
C GLY A 482 4.83 21.17 -0.43
N THR A 483 6.02 20.98 -0.99
CA THR A 483 6.39 21.55 -2.29
C THR A 483 6.04 20.60 -3.43
N GLY A 484 5.52 21.13 -4.55
CA GLY A 484 5.38 20.40 -5.82
C GLY A 484 6.50 20.74 -6.79
N ILE A 485 7.16 19.74 -7.37
CA ILE A 485 8.33 19.91 -8.26
C ILE A 485 8.15 19.11 -9.54
N ILE A 486 8.26 19.79 -10.68
CA ILE A 486 8.46 19.16 -11.98
C ILE A 486 9.92 19.34 -12.38
N GLY A 487 10.62 18.22 -12.57
CA GLY A 487 12.03 18.16 -12.93
C GLY A 487 12.32 18.73 -14.33
N ALA A 488 13.61 18.82 -14.67
CA ALA A 488 14.08 19.47 -15.89
C ALA A 488 13.54 18.88 -17.20
N THR A 489 13.08 17.63 -17.19
CA THR A 489 12.52 16.92 -18.35
C THR A 489 11.04 16.56 -18.18
N GLY A 490 10.44 16.87 -17.03
CA GLY A 490 9.01 16.66 -16.78
C GLY A 490 8.14 17.73 -17.45
N THR A 491 6.91 17.39 -17.78
CA THR A 491 5.96 18.22 -18.53
C THR A 491 4.61 18.37 -17.85
N GLY A 492 4.41 17.83 -16.64
CA GLY A 492 3.17 18.02 -15.86
C GLY A 492 3.10 19.38 -15.13
N SER A 493 2.10 19.53 -14.26
CA SER A 493 1.89 20.71 -13.41
C SER A 493 2.55 20.54 -12.05
N ALA A 494 3.12 21.62 -11.51
CA ALA A 494 3.60 21.65 -10.13
C ALA A 494 2.53 22.29 -9.23
N ILE A 495 2.14 21.61 -8.16
CA ILE A 495 1.12 22.08 -7.22
C ILE A 495 1.69 22.06 -5.81
N GLY A 496 1.77 23.21 -5.14
CA GLY A 496 2.16 23.31 -3.74
C GLY A 496 0.97 22.99 -2.83
N GLY A 497 1.22 22.28 -1.73
CA GLY A 497 0.20 22.03 -0.71
C GLY A 497 -0.19 23.31 0.02
N THR A 498 -1.44 23.44 0.44
CA THR A 498 -1.87 24.53 1.33
C THR A 498 -1.31 24.36 2.75
N GLY A 499 -1.02 25.48 3.38
CA GLY A 499 -0.75 25.52 4.81
C GLY A 499 -2.05 25.35 5.59
N ALA A 500 -2.00 24.62 6.69
CA ALA A 500 -3.18 24.39 7.51
C ALA A 500 -3.51 25.58 8.39
N ASP A 501 -4.77 25.68 8.79
CA ASP A 501 -5.20 26.70 9.75
C ASP A 501 -4.61 26.42 11.14
N GLY A 502 -4.37 27.49 11.88
CA GLY A 502 -4.18 27.39 13.33
C GLY A 502 -5.48 27.02 14.02
N THR A 503 -5.42 26.65 15.30
CA THR A 503 -6.61 26.36 16.11
C THR A 503 -6.90 27.48 17.09
N ALA A 504 -8.17 27.59 17.50
CA ALA A 504 -8.56 28.64 18.43
C ALA A 504 -7.95 28.42 19.82
N GLY A 505 -7.52 29.51 20.45
CA GLY A 505 -7.21 29.53 21.87
C GLY A 505 -8.48 29.60 22.70
N THR A 506 -8.70 28.62 23.59
CA THR A 506 -9.89 28.56 24.45
C THR A 506 -9.90 29.61 25.57
N GLY A 507 -8.73 30.19 25.88
CA GLY A 507 -8.58 31.27 26.86
C GLY A 507 -7.32 32.12 26.69
N GLY A 508 -6.44 31.76 25.75
CA GLY A 508 -5.22 32.47 25.38
C GLY A 508 -5.16 32.79 23.88
N THR A 509 -3.96 32.92 23.32
CA THR A 509 -3.79 33.36 21.92
C THR A 509 -4.25 32.31 20.91
N GLY A 510 -4.75 32.76 19.76
CA GLY A 510 -5.07 31.87 18.65
C GLY A 510 -3.81 31.35 17.95
N GLY A 511 -3.87 30.13 17.43
CA GLY A 511 -2.78 29.51 16.68
C GLY A 511 -2.54 30.24 15.35
N ALA A 512 -1.27 30.34 14.96
CA ALA A 512 -0.90 30.87 13.64
C ALA A 512 -1.25 29.88 12.52
N GLY A 513 -1.61 30.39 11.35
CA GLY A 513 -1.77 29.56 10.15
C GLY A 513 -0.42 29.14 9.56
N GLY A 514 -0.38 27.95 8.97
CA GLY A 514 0.80 27.40 8.31
C GLY A 514 1.08 28.06 6.96
N ALA A 515 2.34 28.08 6.53
CA ALA A 515 2.71 28.59 5.22
C ALA A 515 2.24 27.66 4.09
N GLY A 516 1.88 28.23 2.95
CA GLY A 516 1.63 27.48 1.72
C GLY A 516 2.92 26.93 1.11
N GLY A 517 2.84 25.74 0.54
CA GLY A 517 3.92 25.04 -0.13
C GLY A 517 4.26 25.65 -1.50
N SER A 518 5.51 25.50 -1.92
CA SER A 518 5.98 26.05 -3.18
C SER A 518 5.60 25.17 -4.38
N ALA A 519 5.60 25.75 -5.58
CA ALA A 519 5.44 25.04 -6.85
C ALA A 519 6.56 25.41 -7.82
N ILE A 520 7.30 24.41 -8.31
CA ILE A 520 8.52 24.63 -9.11
C ILE A 520 8.46 23.79 -10.39
N ILE A 521 8.57 24.45 -11.54
CA ILE A 521 8.76 23.79 -12.85
C ILE A 521 10.15 24.17 -13.39
N GLN A 522 11.01 23.17 -13.53
CA GLN A 522 12.39 23.36 -14.00
C GLN A 522 12.52 23.26 -15.53
N ASN A 523 11.62 22.54 -16.20
CA ASN A 523 11.65 22.33 -17.65
C ASN A 523 11.27 23.61 -18.41
N GLY A 524 12.21 24.13 -19.21
CA GLY A 524 12.02 25.34 -20.03
C GLY A 524 11.04 25.19 -21.20
N THR A 525 10.63 23.96 -21.54
CA THR A 525 9.66 23.68 -22.61
C THR A 525 8.26 23.38 -22.09
N ASN A 526 8.07 23.33 -20.77
CA ASN A 526 6.80 22.96 -20.15
C ASN A 526 5.78 24.12 -20.25
N ALA A 527 4.58 23.81 -20.76
CA ALA A 527 3.48 24.77 -20.92
C ALA A 527 2.45 24.73 -19.77
N ASN A 528 2.61 23.82 -18.82
CA ASN A 528 1.73 23.67 -17.66
C ASN A 528 2.09 24.61 -16.52
N ASN A 529 1.16 24.72 -15.57
CA ASN A 529 1.21 25.75 -14.54
C ASN A 529 1.94 25.27 -13.28
N ALA A 530 2.69 26.20 -12.67
CA ALA A 530 3.15 26.09 -11.30
C ALA A 530 2.16 26.84 -10.40
N VAL A 531 1.41 26.12 -9.55
CA VAL A 531 0.39 26.68 -8.65
C VAL A 531 0.81 26.43 -7.22
N ALA A 532 1.29 27.47 -6.53
CA ALA A 532 1.72 27.36 -5.15
C ALA A 532 0.52 27.32 -4.20
N GLY A 533 0.72 26.73 -3.02
CA GLY A 533 -0.33 26.59 -2.02
C GLY A 533 -0.62 27.89 -1.29
N ASN A 534 -1.85 28.04 -0.83
CA ASN A 534 -2.25 29.17 0.01
C ASN A 534 -1.75 28.99 1.45
N GLY A 535 -1.49 30.09 2.14
CA GLY A 535 -1.25 30.08 3.58
C GLY A 535 -2.54 29.85 4.36
N GLY A 536 -2.45 29.10 5.46
CA GLY A 536 -3.57 28.83 6.34
C GLY A 536 -3.99 30.06 7.14
N ALA A 537 -5.24 30.10 7.59
CA ALA A 537 -5.75 31.15 8.45
C ALA A 537 -5.16 31.07 9.86
N GLY A 538 -4.89 32.23 10.45
CA GLY A 538 -4.70 32.37 11.88
C GLY A 538 -6.04 32.25 12.60
N ALA A 539 -6.03 31.63 13.77
CA ALA A 539 -7.24 31.35 14.52
C ALA A 539 -7.55 32.41 15.58
N SER A 540 -8.78 32.36 16.09
CA SER A 540 -9.24 33.28 17.13
C SER A 540 -8.63 32.97 18.50
N GLY A 541 -8.48 34.00 19.34
CA GLY A 541 -8.05 33.88 20.73
C GLY A 541 -8.15 35.22 21.44
N THR A 542 -7.56 35.34 22.64
CA THR A 542 -7.43 36.64 23.34
C THR A 542 -6.72 37.65 22.45
N ASP A 543 -5.63 37.22 21.84
CA ASP A 543 -5.08 37.80 20.61
C ASP A 543 -5.30 36.81 19.47
N GLY A 544 -5.57 37.34 18.28
CA GLY A 544 -5.72 36.53 17.09
C GLY A 544 -4.38 36.00 16.57
N GLY A 545 -4.36 34.75 16.11
CA GLY A 545 -3.20 34.17 15.44
C GLY A 545 -2.91 34.84 14.10
N ALA A 546 -1.64 34.90 13.70
CA ALA A 546 -1.26 35.41 12.39
C ALA A 546 -1.66 34.43 11.27
N GLY A 547 -2.05 34.94 10.11
CA GLY A 547 -2.23 34.14 8.91
C GLY A 547 -0.90 33.68 8.33
N GLY A 548 -0.87 32.48 7.74
CA GLY A 548 0.30 31.91 7.10
C GLY A 548 0.64 32.60 5.78
N ALA A 549 1.92 32.61 5.41
CA ALA A 549 2.34 33.14 4.10
C ALA A 549 1.87 32.23 2.95
N GLY A 550 1.57 32.80 1.79
CA GLY A 550 1.33 32.05 0.55
C GLY A 550 2.63 31.49 -0.03
N GLY A 551 2.55 30.34 -0.69
CA GLY A 551 3.70 29.66 -1.27
C GLY A 551 4.26 30.35 -2.52
N ALA A 552 5.53 30.12 -2.81
CA ALA A 552 6.20 30.65 -3.99
C ALA A 552 5.97 29.76 -5.23
N ALA A 553 5.71 30.38 -6.38
CA ALA A 553 5.58 29.69 -7.66
C ALA A 553 6.72 30.09 -8.60
N SER A 554 7.35 29.11 -9.25
CA SER A 554 8.39 29.36 -10.24
C SER A 554 8.27 28.43 -11.43
N THR A 555 8.46 28.98 -12.63
CA THR A 555 8.54 28.18 -13.87
C THR A 555 9.66 28.68 -14.77
N SER A 556 10.39 27.74 -15.36
CA SER A 556 11.30 28.01 -16.49
C SER A 556 10.58 27.97 -17.84
N GLY A 557 9.35 27.45 -17.89
CA GLY A 557 8.59 27.20 -19.11
C GLY A 557 7.65 28.33 -19.54
N SER A 558 6.67 28.02 -20.39
CA SER A 558 5.68 28.97 -20.93
C SER A 558 4.35 29.00 -20.17
N GLY A 559 4.12 28.07 -19.23
CA GLY A 559 2.94 28.07 -18.37
C GLY A 559 2.94 29.17 -17.31
N ALA A 560 1.84 29.29 -16.56
CA ALA A 560 1.71 30.32 -15.53
C ALA A 560 2.42 29.93 -14.21
N ALA A 561 3.04 30.90 -13.54
CA ALA A 561 3.48 30.81 -12.16
C ALA A 561 2.47 31.56 -11.27
N ASN A 562 1.59 30.80 -10.61
CA ASN A 562 0.54 31.31 -9.73
C ASN A 562 0.98 31.14 -8.28
N ALA A 563 1.41 32.23 -7.66
CA ALA A 563 1.81 32.20 -6.27
C ALA A 563 0.60 32.14 -5.32
N GLY A 564 0.80 31.55 -4.14
CA GLY A 564 -0.26 31.35 -3.18
C GLY A 564 -0.70 32.65 -2.51
N THR A 565 -1.95 32.73 -2.09
CA THR A 565 -2.43 33.84 -1.26
C THR A 565 -2.04 33.65 0.20
N GLY A 566 -1.73 34.74 0.89
CA GLY A 566 -1.55 34.72 2.35
C GLY A 566 -2.87 34.46 3.08
N GLY A 567 -2.80 33.72 4.18
CA GLY A 567 -3.94 33.40 5.02
C GLY A 567 -4.44 34.62 5.80
N THR A 568 -5.72 34.63 6.17
CA THR A 568 -6.28 35.70 7.00
C THR A 568 -5.77 35.61 8.44
N GLY A 569 -5.61 36.75 9.11
CA GLY A 569 -5.39 36.77 10.56
C GLY A 569 -6.63 36.33 11.33
N GLY A 570 -6.44 35.88 12.56
CA GLY A 570 -7.50 35.46 13.46
C GLY A 570 -8.10 36.60 14.28
N THR A 571 -9.34 36.46 14.73
CA THR A 571 -10.04 37.50 15.50
C THR A 571 -9.69 37.49 16.99
N ALA A 572 -9.62 38.66 17.61
CA ALA A 572 -9.50 38.79 19.06
C ALA A 572 -10.87 38.64 19.76
N SER A 573 -10.92 37.98 20.91
CA SER A 573 -12.15 37.73 21.68
C SER A 573 -12.37 38.69 22.86
N GLY A 574 -11.37 39.48 23.28
CA GLY A 574 -11.44 40.41 24.42
C GLY A 574 -11.22 41.88 24.05
N ALA A 575 -11.79 42.82 24.83
CA ALA A 575 -11.79 44.26 24.56
C ALA A 575 -10.40 44.92 24.45
N THR A 576 -9.35 44.28 24.98
CA THR A 576 -7.94 44.73 24.87
C THR A 576 -7.12 43.89 23.90
N GLY A 577 -7.72 42.88 23.27
CA GLY A 577 -7.05 41.93 22.40
C GLY A 577 -6.78 42.47 21.01
N ILE A 578 -5.65 42.07 20.42
CA ILE A 578 -5.22 42.50 19.10
C ILE A 578 -5.59 41.42 18.07
N GLY A 579 -6.23 41.82 16.98
CA GLY A 579 -6.49 40.93 15.85
C GLY A 579 -5.19 40.47 15.19
N GLY A 580 -5.18 39.24 14.69
CA GLY A 580 -4.02 38.67 14.01
C GLY A 580 -3.68 39.40 12.72
N ALA A 581 -2.38 39.51 12.42
CA ALA A 581 -1.90 39.97 11.14
C ALA A 581 -2.30 38.98 10.02
N GLY A 582 -2.60 39.50 8.83
CA GLY A 582 -2.72 38.65 7.64
C GLY A 582 -1.34 38.16 7.17
N GLY A 583 -1.32 37.01 6.52
CA GLY A 583 -0.10 36.44 5.94
C GLY A 583 0.37 37.19 4.69
N ALA A 584 1.67 37.15 4.41
CA ALA A 584 2.20 37.66 3.15
C ALA A 584 1.71 36.83 1.96
N GLY A 585 1.53 37.46 0.79
CA GLY A 585 1.31 36.72 -0.46
C GLY A 585 2.61 36.08 -0.95
N GLY A 586 2.49 35.03 -1.76
CA GLY A 586 3.62 34.34 -2.36
C GLY A 586 4.26 35.09 -3.52
N THR A 587 5.51 34.73 -3.83
CA THR A 587 6.26 35.26 -4.97
C THR A 587 6.05 34.40 -6.22
N ALA A 588 5.94 35.05 -7.39
CA ALA A 588 5.85 34.38 -8.69
C ALA A 588 7.06 34.75 -9.56
N THR A 589 7.77 33.75 -10.07
CA THR A 589 9.03 33.94 -10.82
C THR A 589 9.04 33.18 -12.14
N ILE A 590 9.36 33.87 -13.23
CA ILE A 590 9.67 33.25 -14.54
C ILE A 590 11.19 33.29 -14.74
N ASN A 591 11.84 32.12 -14.82
CA ASN A 591 13.31 32.05 -14.82
C ASN A 591 13.92 32.15 -16.23
N ALA A 592 13.28 31.58 -17.25
CA ALA A 592 13.85 31.48 -18.59
C ALA A 592 12.82 31.42 -19.74
N GLY A 593 11.52 31.48 -19.45
CA GLY A 593 10.44 31.27 -20.42
C GLY A 593 9.55 32.50 -20.66
N SER A 594 8.46 32.30 -21.42
CA SER A 594 7.48 33.34 -21.78
C SER A 594 6.19 33.29 -20.95
N GLY A 595 6.23 32.66 -19.76
CA GLY A 595 5.07 32.43 -18.92
C GLY A 595 4.49 33.68 -18.26
N THR A 596 3.32 33.53 -17.64
CA THR A 596 2.67 34.60 -16.88
C THR A 596 2.97 34.45 -15.39
N ALA A 597 3.48 35.50 -14.75
CA ALA A 597 3.65 35.54 -13.30
C ALA A 597 2.46 36.22 -12.62
N ILE A 598 1.76 35.49 -11.75
CA ILE A 598 0.67 36.00 -10.92
C ILE A 598 1.11 35.95 -9.46
N GLY A 599 1.46 37.12 -8.91
CA GLY A 599 1.86 37.26 -7.51
C GLY A 599 0.70 36.99 -6.55
N GLY A 600 1.02 36.47 -5.37
CA GLY A 600 0.03 36.18 -4.35
C GLY A 600 -0.48 37.45 -3.67
N HIS A 601 -1.77 37.50 -3.36
CA HIS A 601 -2.32 38.56 -2.52
C HIS A 601 -2.03 38.30 -1.04
N GLY A 602 -1.75 39.36 -0.29
CA GLY A 602 -1.66 39.29 1.16
C GLY A 602 -3.01 38.96 1.80
N GLY A 603 -2.96 38.29 2.94
CA GLY A 603 -4.13 37.98 3.75
C GLY A 603 -4.71 39.21 4.42
N ARG A 604 -6.00 39.16 4.73
CA ARG A 604 -6.67 40.24 5.47
C ARG A 604 -6.26 40.20 6.94
N VAL A 605 -6.02 41.38 7.51
CA VAL A 605 -5.88 41.58 8.96
C VAL A 605 -7.25 41.43 9.63
N ALA A 606 -7.29 40.77 10.78
CA ALA A 606 -8.52 40.63 11.54
C ALA A 606 -8.87 41.89 12.33
N ARG A 607 -10.18 42.11 12.54
CA ARG A 607 -10.67 43.23 13.35
C ARG A 607 -10.41 43.00 14.85
N PRO A 608 -10.04 44.04 15.62
CA PRO A 608 -10.04 43.98 17.07
C PRO A 608 -11.47 43.79 17.61
N ALA A 609 -11.59 43.28 18.85
CA ALA A 609 -12.90 43.14 19.51
C ALA A 609 -13.57 44.52 19.66
N ALA A 610 -14.88 44.59 19.41
CA ALA A 610 -15.68 45.81 19.52
C ALA A 610 -16.09 46.11 20.96
#